data_AF-A0A6G2Q0Q8-F1
#
_entry.id   AF-A0A6G2Q0Q8-F1
#
_cell.length_a   1.000
_cell.length_b   1.000
_cell.length_c   1.000
_cell.angle_alpha   90.00
_cell.angle_beta   90.00
_cell.angle_gamma   90.00
#
_symmetry.space_group_name_H-M   'P 1'
#
loop_
_entity.id
_entity.type
_entity.pdbx_description
1 polymer ?
#
loop_
_entity_poly.entity_id
_entity_poly.type
_entity_poly.pdbx_seq_one_letter_code
_entity_poly.pdbx_strand_id
1 'polypeptide(L)'
;LAAVGRAALPLDEAVDLLRLTPLLGNRALRREFWAAHETRLTTDDEPRAASAALLCAGRVACLNQVAYENRELRPESLPPLAAEDRFELVERYESLMPLARDRRAPRVVLYDLMMRDLVRTFAGENLPDEVAREFFRRASLAAVRWRPERHEHPPGVEGVRHALLEEGAYTKYRAFQAANRARRAARKTVRTRKRQVGAKLREQQYRRALSRPVDADLAVFAAYWERGVACNPAAIAAKLAELAPHIHPVWVVSKDNTALLPPGTDHVVPGTRRYWEVLATAKYLVNNVNFPNAVVKRPDAIHLQTHHGTPLKRMGLDQIEHPAAAKGLDFDALLARIDRWDYSVSANSHSTRMWERAYPARYTSLDHGYPRNDVFYTSGADAVRAARARLGIAPGKTAVLYAPTHRDYEAGFTPRLDLAELADRLGEDTVLLVRAHYFYGGATSPLTGLRRSGRLIDVSSYDPVEELCLAADALVTDYSSIMFDYANLDRPIVVYADDWETYRTTRGVYFDLMTDHPGQVARTQEELTEIFRSGAWRDETAAKARTAFRRRFCEYDDGRAAERVVRRVFLGEPEDALPPVLPIEDRTPAPTPEEATA
;
A
#
# COMPACT_ATOMS: atom_id res chain seq x y z
N LEU A 1 -32.48 -5.76 3.05
CA LEU A 1 -32.29 -6.13 4.48
C LEU A 1 -33.21 -7.26 4.96
N ALA A 2 -34.45 -7.38 4.47
CA ALA A 2 -35.34 -8.52 4.78
C ALA A 2 -34.86 -9.90 4.24
N ALA A 3 -33.99 -9.90 3.22
CA ALA A 3 -33.47 -11.11 2.57
C ALA A 3 -32.25 -11.75 3.27
N VAL A 4 -31.69 -11.14 4.32
CA VAL A 4 -30.37 -11.51 4.88
C VAL A 4 -30.47 -12.44 6.10
N GLY A 5 -31.67 -12.93 6.43
CA GLY A 5 -31.84 -14.17 7.18
C GLY A 5 -31.46 -14.17 8.67
N ARG A 6 -31.38 -13.03 9.36
CA ARG A 6 -31.32 -13.03 10.84
C ARG A 6 -32.61 -12.47 11.44
N ALA A 7 -33.20 -13.22 12.37
CA ALA A 7 -34.34 -12.77 13.16
C ALA A 7 -33.96 -11.49 13.91
N ALA A 8 -34.83 -10.48 13.90
CA ALA A 8 -34.62 -9.28 14.71
C ALA A 8 -34.63 -9.68 16.19
N LEU A 9 -33.62 -9.30 16.97
CA LEU A 9 -33.51 -9.62 18.40
C LEU A 9 -33.78 -8.38 19.25
N PRO A 10 -34.38 -8.51 20.45
CA PRO A 10 -34.33 -7.46 21.45
C PRO A 10 -32.89 -7.07 21.74
N LEU A 11 -32.60 -5.79 21.94
CA LEU A 11 -31.22 -5.36 22.28
C LEU A 11 -30.70 -6.03 23.55
N ASP A 12 -31.56 -6.39 24.51
CA ASP A 12 -31.15 -7.09 25.73
C ASP A 12 -30.58 -8.50 25.46
N GLU A 13 -30.94 -9.11 24.33
CA GLU A 13 -30.38 -10.39 23.84
C GLU A 13 -29.19 -10.19 22.89
N ALA A 14 -28.89 -8.93 22.52
CA ALA A 14 -27.85 -8.55 21.56
C ALA A 14 -26.98 -7.40 22.10
N VAL A 15 -26.72 -7.37 23.41
CA VAL A 15 -26.04 -6.25 24.08
C VAL A 15 -24.62 -5.99 23.58
N ASP A 16 -23.96 -7.00 23.02
CA ASP A 16 -22.63 -6.84 22.42
C ASP A 16 -22.63 -5.92 21.19
N LEU A 17 -23.78 -5.65 20.58
CA LEU A 17 -23.91 -4.66 19.51
C LEU A 17 -23.56 -3.24 19.98
N LEU A 18 -23.66 -2.95 21.29
CA LEU A 18 -23.21 -1.68 21.87
C LEU A 18 -21.68 -1.51 21.78
N ARG A 19 -20.92 -2.60 21.61
CA ARG A 19 -19.46 -2.59 21.49
C ARG A 19 -18.99 -2.28 20.07
N LEU A 20 -19.91 -2.24 19.09
CA LEU A 20 -19.59 -1.83 17.71
C LEU A 20 -19.21 -0.35 17.66
N THR A 21 -18.35 0.02 16.71
CA THR A 21 -17.98 1.42 16.48
C THR A 21 -19.25 2.27 16.29
N PRO A 22 -19.46 3.33 17.09
CA PRO A 22 -20.69 4.09 17.12
C PRO A 22 -20.74 5.09 15.97
N LEU A 23 -20.99 4.60 14.75
CA LEU A 23 -21.13 5.42 13.54
C LEU A 23 -22.60 5.43 13.11
N LEU A 24 -23.12 6.56 12.65
CA LEU A 24 -24.47 6.57 12.07
C LEU A 24 -24.46 5.86 10.72
N GLY A 25 -23.37 5.97 9.96
CA GLY A 25 -23.22 5.37 8.63
C GLY A 25 -23.36 3.83 8.59
N ASN A 26 -23.18 3.13 9.71
CA ASN A 26 -23.36 1.67 9.77
C ASN A 26 -24.75 1.23 10.30
N ARG A 27 -25.70 2.17 10.44
CA ARG A 27 -27.05 1.92 10.97
C ARG A 27 -28.11 2.33 9.94
N ALA A 28 -29.03 1.43 9.63
CA ALA A 28 -30.22 1.74 8.85
C ALA A 28 -31.44 1.86 9.79
N LEU A 29 -32.03 3.06 9.87
CA LEU A 29 -33.15 3.34 10.75
C LEU A 29 -34.47 3.39 9.97
N ARG A 30 -35.55 2.86 10.55
CA ARG A 30 -36.90 3.07 10.02
C ARG A 30 -37.26 4.54 10.16
N ARG A 31 -37.92 5.12 9.16
CA ARG A 31 -38.35 6.53 9.19
C ARG A 31 -39.21 6.86 10.41
N GLU A 32 -40.14 5.99 10.75
CA GLU A 32 -41.01 6.14 11.94
C GLU A 32 -40.21 6.13 13.25
N PHE A 33 -39.18 5.29 13.33
CA PHE A 33 -38.30 5.22 14.49
C PHE A 33 -37.47 6.49 14.62
N TRP A 34 -36.92 7.00 13.51
CA TRP A 34 -36.20 8.27 13.49
C TRP A 34 -37.09 9.41 13.98
N ALA A 35 -38.28 9.58 13.40
CA ALA A 35 -39.21 10.65 13.77
C ALA A 35 -39.59 10.61 15.26
N ALA A 36 -39.81 9.42 15.82
CA ALA A 36 -40.12 9.25 17.25
C ALA A 36 -38.97 9.63 18.19
N HIS A 37 -37.73 9.66 17.70
CA HIS A 37 -36.52 9.90 18.50
C HIS A 37 -35.68 11.07 17.98
N GLU A 38 -36.24 11.91 17.12
CA GLU A 38 -35.50 12.96 16.37
C GLU A 38 -34.67 13.87 17.29
N THR A 39 -35.23 14.29 18.43
CA THR A 39 -34.54 15.15 19.40
C THR A 39 -33.34 14.47 20.08
N ARG A 40 -33.30 13.13 20.10
CA ARG A 40 -32.20 12.34 20.67
C ARG A 40 -31.15 11.96 19.62
N LEU A 41 -31.52 11.96 18.35
CA LEU A 41 -30.65 11.49 17.27
C LEU A 41 -30.07 12.62 16.43
N THR A 42 -30.67 13.81 16.46
CA THR A 42 -30.17 15.02 15.78
C THR A 42 -29.18 15.75 16.70
N THR A 43 -27.89 15.50 16.51
CA THR A 43 -26.78 16.09 17.29
C THR A 43 -25.50 16.07 16.45
N ASP A 44 -24.59 17.00 16.70
CA ASP A 44 -23.28 17.04 16.03
C ASP A 44 -22.31 15.96 16.57
N ASP A 45 -22.63 15.36 17.73
CA ASP A 45 -21.93 14.21 18.30
C ASP A 45 -22.44 12.88 17.69
N GLU A 46 -21.86 12.49 16.56
CA GLU A 46 -22.21 11.25 15.85
C GLU A 46 -22.12 9.99 16.74
N PRO A 47 -21.03 9.74 17.50
CA PRO A 47 -20.97 8.61 18.44
C PRO A 47 -22.13 8.56 19.44
N ARG A 48 -22.56 9.72 19.95
CA ARG A 48 -23.74 9.81 20.82
C ARG A 48 -25.01 9.45 20.09
N ALA A 49 -25.25 10.01 18.91
CA ALA A 49 -26.43 9.70 18.10
C ALA A 49 -26.52 8.21 17.77
N ALA A 50 -25.41 7.61 17.33
CA ALA A 50 -25.33 6.21 16.95
C ALA A 50 -25.60 5.27 18.13
N SER A 51 -25.07 5.59 19.32
CA SER A 51 -25.30 4.83 20.54
C SER A 51 -26.74 4.99 21.05
N ALA A 52 -27.28 6.22 21.00
CA ALA A 52 -28.67 6.51 21.37
C ALA A 52 -29.68 5.78 20.47
N ALA A 53 -29.41 5.71 19.16
CA ALA A 53 -30.23 4.97 18.21
C ALA A 53 -30.33 3.50 18.59
N LEU A 54 -29.22 2.89 19.02
CA LEU A 54 -29.21 1.50 19.45
C LEU A 54 -29.94 1.33 20.79
N LEU A 55 -29.65 2.17 21.79
CA LEU A 55 -30.28 2.11 23.12
C LEU A 55 -31.81 2.29 23.08
N CYS A 56 -32.31 3.15 22.18
CA CYS A 56 -33.74 3.37 21.98
C CYS A 56 -34.40 2.27 21.14
N ALA A 57 -33.63 1.39 20.48
CA ALA A 57 -34.19 0.34 19.65
C ALA A 57 -34.82 -0.78 20.49
N GLY A 58 -36.08 -1.11 20.17
CA GLY A 58 -36.77 -2.27 20.74
C GLY A 58 -36.28 -3.59 20.12
N ARG A 59 -35.95 -3.59 18.83
CA ARG A 59 -35.39 -4.75 18.12
C ARG A 59 -34.32 -4.32 17.12
N VAL A 60 -33.31 -5.15 16.93
CA VAL A 60 -32.17 -4.90 16.04
C VAL A 60 -31.94 -6.11 15.14
N ALA A 61 -31.55 -5.86 13.89
CA ALA A 61 -31.10 -6.88 12.95
C ALA A 61 -29.75 -6.47 12.37
N CYS A 62 -28.88 -7.44 12.09
CA CYS A 62 -27.52 -7.20 11.59
C CYS A 62 -27.33 -7.82 10.20
N LEU A 63 -26.61 -7.10 9.35
CA LEU A 63 -26.09 -7.61 8.07
C LEU A 63 -24.79 -8.39 8.33
N ASN A 64 -24.59 -9.52 7.67
CA ASN A 64 -23.34 -10.30 7.71
C ASN A 64 -22.37 -9.93 6.58
N GLN A 65 -22.59 -8.78 5.92
CA GLN A 65 -21.75 -8.25 4.86
C GLN A 65 -21.19 -6.90 5.30
N VAL A 66 -19.97 -6.61 4.91
CA VAL A 66 -19.37 -5.29 5.10
C VAL A 66 -20.05 -4.32 4.13
N ALA A 67 -20.79 -3.35 4.64
CA ALA A 67 -21.50 -2.35 3.86
C ALA A 67 -20.98 -0.92 4.08
N TYR A 68 -20.02 -0.74 4.99
CA TYR A 68 -19.46 0.55 5.37
C TYR A 68 -18.00 0.42 5.78
N GLU A 69 -17.11 1.17 5.15
CA GLU A 69 -15.71 1.33 5.55
C GLU A 69 -15.52 2.71 6.18
N ASN A 70 -15.21 2.77 7.48
CA ASN A 70 -14.87 4.03 8.15
C ASN A 70 -13.36 4.28 8.03
N ARG A 71 -12.96 5.39 7.42
CA ARG A 71 -11.56 5.77 7.27
C ARG A 71 -11.26 6.96 8.20
N GLU A 72 -10.64 6.67 9.33
CA GLU A 72 -10.24 7.70 10.29
C GLU A 72 -8.77 8.08 10.09
N LEU A 73 -8.49 9.38 10.12
CA LEU A 73 -7.12 9.86 10.20
C LEU A 73 -6.55 9.50 11.56
N ARG A 74 -5.27 9.14 11.58
CA ARG A 74 -4.59 8.87 12.83
C ARG A 74 -4.60 10.10 13.75
N PRO A 75 -4.69 9.92 15.09
CA PRO A 75 -4.68 11.03 16.02
C PRO A 75 -3.49 11.98 15.83
N GLU A 76 -2.32 11.46 15.47
CA GLU A 76 -1.10 12.25 15.23
C GLU A 76 -1.19 13.12 13.97
N SER A 77 -2.07 12.77 13.04
CA SER A 77 -2.34 13.57 11.84
C SER A 77 -3.37 14.67 12.10
N LEU A 78 -4.16 14.58 13.17
CA LEU A 78 -5.20 15.56 13.50
C LEU A 78 -4.61 16.73 14.32
N PRO A 79 -5.22 17.93 14.28
CA PRO A 79 -4.87 18.99 15.20
C PRO A 79 -5.00 18.49 16.66
N PRO A 80 -4.16 18.97 17.59
CA PRO A 80 -4.33 18.64 18.99
C PRO A 80 -5.74 19.04 19.46
N LEU A 81 -6.47 18.10 20.07
CA LEU A 81 -7.78 18.40 20.66
C LEU A 81 -7.67 19.50 21.72
N ALA A 82 -8.62 20.43 21.73
CA ALA A 82 -8.74 21.43 22.78
C ALA A 82 -9.03 20.76 24.13
N ALA A 83 -9.00 21.52 25.23
CA ALA A 83 -9.31 20.96 26.55
C ALA A 83 -10.78 20.56 26.65
N GLU A 84 -11.65 21.36 26.02
CA GLU A 84 -13.09 21.24 26.00
C GLU A 84 -13.55 19.98 25.25
N ASP A 85 -13.00 19.73 24.06
CA ASP A 85 -13.26 18.55 23.22
C ASP A 85 -13.01 17.23 23.99
N ARG A 86 -12.07 17.25 24.94
CA ARG A 86 -11.72 16.07 25.74
C ARG A 86 -12.74 15.78 26.83
N PHE A 87 -13.44 16.81 27.32
CA PHE A 87 -14.51 16.63 28.31
C PHE A 87 -15.81 16.13 27.69
N GLU A 88 -16.03 16.37 26.39
CA GLU A 88 -17.20 15.88 25.66
C GLU A 88 -17.39 14.36 25.79
N LEU A 89 -16.31 13.59 25.91
CA LEU A 89 -16.38 12.14 26.15
C LEU A 89 -17.18 11.81 27.43
N VAL A 90 -16.95 12.56 28.51
CA VAL A 90 -17.67 12.36 29.78
C VAL A 90 -19.14 12.76 29.61
N GLU A 91 -19.38 13.90 28.97
CA GLU A 91 -20.72 14.46 28.74
C GLU A 91 -21.57 13.54 27.85
N ARG A 92 -20.95 12.93 26.83
CA ARG A 92 -21.55 11.91 25.98
C ARG A 92 -22.10 10.76 26.82
N TYR A 93 -21.27 10.15 27.66
CA TYR A 93 -21.71 9.02 28.49
C TYR A 93 -22.76 9.42 29.54
N GLU A 94 -22.62 10.59 30.16
CA GLU A 94 -23.64 11.16 31.06
C GLU A 94 -25.00 11.33 30.35
N SER A 95 -24.99 11.67 29.05
CA SER A 95 -26.22 11.79 28.24
C SER A 95 -26.81 10.44 27.82
N LEU A 96 -25.97 9.41 27.62
CA LEU A 96 -26.39 8.08 27.16
C LEU A 96 -26.91 7.20 28.29
N MET A 97 -26.31 7.29 29.48
CA MET A 97 -26.65 6.46 30.64
C MET A 97 -28.13 6.48 31.02
N PRO A 98 -28.83 7.64 31.03
CA PRO A 98 -30.27 7.68 31.27
C PRO A 98 -31.11 6.83 30.31
N LEU A 99 -30.66 6.63 29.07
CA LEU A 99 -31.39 5.85 28.06
C LEU A 99 -31.38 4.34 28.35
N ALA A 100 -30.41 3.88 29.15
CA ALA A 100 -30.27 2.49 29.56
C ALA A 100 -30.78 2.22 30.99
N ARG A 101 -31.35 3.22 31.67
CA ARG A 101 -31.68 3.16 33.11
C ARG A 101 -32.51 1.95 33.49
N ASP A 102 -33.53 1.65 32.68
CA ASP A 102 -34.50 0.57 32.94
C ASP A 102 -34.07 -0.78 32.33
N ARG A 103 -32.89 -0.84 31.70
CA ARG A 103 -32.39 -2.01 30.97
C ARG A 103 -31.05 -2.46 31.55
N ARG A 104 -31.10 -3.44 32.46
CA ARG A 104 -29.91 -3.91 33.21
C ARG A 104 -28.75 -4.31 32.31
N ALA A 105 -28.99 -5.14 31.28
CA ALA A 105 -27.90 -5.68 30.46
C ALA A 105 -27.23 -4.60 29.58
N PRO A 106 -27.97 -3.76 28.81
CA PRO A 106 -27.40 -2.59 28.13
C PRO A 106 -26.65 -1.63 29.05
N ARG A 107 -27.17 -1.38 30.26
CA ARG A 107 -26.54 -0.46 31.23
C ARG A 107 -25.17 -0.96 31.68
N VAL A 108 -25.02 -2.25 31.95
CA VAL A 108 -23.72 -2.84 32.34
C VAL A 108 -22.71 -2.70 31.20
N VAL A 109 -23.10 -3.05 29.97
CA VAL A 109 -22.20 -2.92 28.81
C VAL A 109 -21.83 -1.46 28.54
N LEU A 110 -22.78 -0.53 28.65
CA LEU A 110 -22.53 0.90 28.48
C LEU A 110 -21.58 1.45 29.56
N TYR A 111 -21.69 0.96 30.81
CA TYR A 111 -20.75 1.27 31.88
C TYR A 111 -19.34 0.76 31.60
N ASP A 112 -19.20 -0.48 31.12
CA ASP A 112 -17.89 -1.03 30.75
C ASP A 112 -17.23 -0.20 29.64
N LEU A 113 -18.01 0.21 28.63
CA LEU A 113 -17.53 1.06 27.53
C LEU A 113 -17.10 2.44 28.04
N MET A 114 -17.91 3.06 28.90
CA MET A 114 -17.58 4.32 29.55
C MET A 114 -16.25 4.22 30.30
N MET A 115 -16.12 3.24 31.20
CA MET A 115 -14.91 3.07 32.00
C MET A 115 -13.67 2.81 31.14
N ARG A 116 -13.81 1.94 30.13
CA ARG A 116 -12.74 1.64 29.17
C ARG A 116 -12.27 2.92 28.45
N ASP A 117 -13.20 3.71 27.92
CA ASP A 117 -12.88 4.87 27.10
C ASP A 117 -12.31 6.02 27.95
N LEU A 118 -12.85 6.26 29.14
CA LEU A 118 -12.32 7.24 30.09
C LEU A 118 -10.89 6.89 30.53
N VAL A 119 -10.66 5.63 30.90
CA VAL A 119 -9.34 5.14 31.32
C VAL A 119 -8.34 5.19 30.17
N ARG A 120 -8.75 4.84 28.95
CA ARG A 120 -7.88 4.89 27.76
C ARG A 120 -7.49 6.32 27.40
N THR A 121 -8.45 7.24 27.39
CA THR A 121 -8.23 8.66 27.08
C THR A 121 -7.23 9.27 28.08
N PHE A 122 -7.47 9.08 29.38
CA PHE A 122 -6.55 9.57 30.41
C PHE A 122 -5.16 8.90 30.37
N ALA A 123 -5.09 7.62 29.98
CA ALA A 123 -3.85 6.89 29.94
C ALA A 123 -2.99 7.17 28.69
N GLY A 124 -3.63 7.50 27.56
CA GLY A 124 -3.02 7.64 26.23
C GLY A 124 -2.56 9.06 25.90
N GLU A 125 -3.12 10.08 26.53
CA GLU A 125 -2.84 11.47 26.17
C GLU A 125 -1.81 12.15 27.10
N ASN A 126 -0.91 12.94 26.50
CA ASN A 126 -0.07 13.91 27.23
C ASN A 126 -0.91 15.15 27.57
N LEU A 127 -1.92 14.97 28.43
CA LEU A 127 -2.77 16.06 28.92
C LEU A 127 -1.94 17.06 29.74
N PRO A 128 -2.09 18.38 29.51
CA PRO A 128 -1.65 19.40 30.46
C PRO A 128 -2.23 19.10 31.85
N ASP A 129 -1.47 19.38 32.91
CA ASP A 129 -1.79 18.93 34.26
C ASP A 129 -3.15 19.42 34.77
N GLU A 130 -3.55 20.64 34.43
CA GLU A 130 -4.84 21.21 34.83
C GLU A 130 -6.01 20.49 34.13
N VAL A 131 -5.90 20.30 32.81
CA VAL A 131 -6.89 19.56 32.00
C VAL A 131 -6.99 18.11 32.49
N ALA A 132 -5.85 17.49 32.81
CA ALA A 132 -5.82 16.12 33.31
C ALA A 132 -6.54 15.97 34.65
N ARG A 133 -6.31 16.89 35.60
CA ARG A 133 -6.99 16.86 36.91
C ARG A 133 -8.50 17.02 36.74
N GLU A 134 -8.92 17.97 35.92
CA GLU A 134 -10.34 18.23 35.70
C GLU A 134 -11.03 17.07 34.97
N PHE A 135 -10.40 16.52 33.92
CA PHE A 135 -10.89 15.33 33.22
C PHE A 135 -11.06 14.17 34.20
N PHE A 136 -10.02 13.88 35.00
CA PHE A 136 -10.05 12.77 35.95
C PHE A 136 -11.14 12.95 37.01
N ARG A 137 -11.35 14.18 37.49
CA ARG A 137 -12.41 14.51 38.44
C ARG A 137 -13.79 14.26 37.84
N ARG A 138 -14.06 14.76 36.62
CA ARG A 138 -15.35 14.53 35.91
C ARG A 138 -15.58 13.05 35.64
N ALA A 139 -14.57 12.35 35.14
CA ALA A 139 -14.61 10.92 34.86
C ALA A 139 -14.87 10.08 36.12
N SER A 140 -14.24 10.43 37.25
CA SER A 140 -14.47 9.79 38.55
C SER A 140 -15.90 9.97 39.03
N LEU A 141 -16.43 11.20 38.95
CA LEU A 141 -17.82 11.49 39.33
C LEU A 141 -18.82 10.70 38.48
N ALA A 142 -18.60 10.62 37.16
CA ALA A 142 -19.42 9.84 36.25
C ALA A 142 -19.35 8.32 36.57
N ALA A 143 -18.14 7.80 36.82
CA ALA A 143 -17.93 6.40 37.20
C ALA A 143 -18.72 6.03 38.46
N VAL A 144 -18.59 6.82 39.54
CA VAL A 144 -19.30 6.57 40.80
C VAL A 144 -20.82 6.69 40.62
N ARG A 145 -21.28 7.72 39.90
CA ARG A 145 -22.72 7.97 39.67
C ARG A 145 -23.41 6.80 38.97
N TRP A 146 -22.77 6.25 37.95
CA TRP A 146 -23.43 5.30 37.04
C TRP A 146 -23.14 3.82 37.35
N ARG A 147 -22.26 3.54 38.32
CA ARG A 147 -21.84 2.20 38.72
C ARG A 147 -23.02 1.24 38.92
N PRO A 148 -23.07 0.12 38.17
CA PRO A 148 -24.10 -0.90 38.36
C PRO A 148 -23.95 -1.60 39.72
N GLU A 149 -25.07 -2.07 40.28
CA GLU A 149 -25.05 -2.89 41.49
C GLU A 149 -24.27 -4.20 41.25
N ARG A 150 -23.37 -4.52 42.18
CA ARG A 150 -22.50 -5.71 42.13
C ARG A 150 -21.60 -5.78 40.88
N HIS A 151 -21.23 -4.63 40.30
CA HIS A 151 -20.25 -4.57 39.23
C HIS A 151 -18.85 -4.97 39.75
N GLU A 152 -18.22 -5.91 39.06
CA GLU A 152 -16.85 -6.38 39.31
C GLU A 152 -15.86 -5.77 38.33
N HIS A 153 -14.67 -5.43 38.80
CA HIS A 153 -13.62 -4.89 37.95
C HIS A 153 -12.97 -5.98 37.08
N PRO A 154 -12.53 -5.64 35.86
CA PRO A 154 -11.75 -6.57 35.04
C PRO A 154 -10.45 -6.94 35.75
N PRO A 155 -9.92 -8.18 35.57
CA PRO A 155 -8.69 -8.58 36.22
C PRO A 155 -7.46 -7.79 35.71
N GLY A 156 -6.41 -7.73 36.54
CA GLY A 156 -5.12 -7.18 36.15
C GLY A 156 -5.01 -5.66 36.19
N VAL A 157 -4.16 -5.09 35.31
CA VAL A 157 -3.81 -3.66 35.32
C VAL A 157 -5.01 -2.76 35.01
N GLU A 158 -5.96 -3.25 34.22
CA GLU A 158 -7.17 -2.51 33.84
C GLU A 158 -8.11 -2.34 35.04
N GLY A 159 -8.33 -3.38 35.85
CA GLY A 159 -9.12 -3.28 37.08
C GLY A 159 -8.54 -2.31 38.10
N VAL A 160 -7.20 -2.28 38.25
CA VAL A 160 -6.53 -1.29 39.12
C VAL A 160 -6.79 0.14 38.65
N ARG A 161 -6.81 0.38 37.34
CA ARG A 161 -7.13 1.71 36.79
C ARG A 161 -8.59 2.10 37.03
N HIS A 162 -9.52 1.15 36.91
CA HIS A 162 -10.93 1.37 37.17
C HIS A 162 -11.17 1.73 38.64
N ALA A 163 -10.59 0.95 39.56
CA ALA A 163 -10.68 1.22 41.00
C ALA A 163 -10.11 2.60 41.37
N LEU A 164 -8.92 2.94 40.86
CA LEU A 164 -8.30 4.25 41.12
C LEU A 164 -9.12 5.43 40.56
N LEU A 165 -9.82 5.23 39.44
CA LEU A 165 -10.72 6.22 38.86
C LEU A 165 -11.98 6.39 39.73
N GLU A 166 -12.61 5.29 40.15
CA GLU A 166 -13.79 5.31 41.04
C GLU A 166 -13.47 5.92 42.42
N GLU A 167 -12.27 5.70 42.96
CA GLU A 167 -11.80 6.32 44.20
C GLU A 167 -11.49 7.83 44.07
N GLY A 168 -11.45 8.37 42.86
CA GLY A 168 -11.00 9.75 42.63
C GLY A 168 -9.51 9.96 42.96
N ALA A 169 -8.71 8.88 42.98
CA ALA A 169 -7.34 8.87 43.46
C ALA A 169 -6.32 9.32 42.38
N TYR A 170 -6.46 10.57 41.90
CA TYR A 170 -5.65 11.13 40.80
C TYR A 170 -4.13 10.93 40.98
N THR A 171 -3.59 11.26 42.16
CA THR A 171 -2.15 11.18 42.45
C THR A 171 -1.64 9.75 42.44
N LYS A 172 -2.41 8.81 43.03
CA LYS A 172 -2.10 7.37 43.00
C LYS A 172 -2.14 6.84 41.56
N TYR A 173 -3.12 7.26 40.76
CA TYR A 173 -3.20 6.88 39.35
C TYR A 173 -1.98 7.35 38.56
N ARG A 174 -1.58 8.63 38.70
CA ARG A 174 -0.39 9.16 38.00
C ARG A 174 0.89 8.42 38.40
N ALA A 175 1.06 8.11 39.68
CA ALA A 175 2.18 7.29 40.17
C ALA A 175 2.16 5.87 39.57
N PHE A 176 1.00 5.22 39.54
CA PHE A 176 0.81 3.91 38.91
C PHE A 176 1.12 3.93 37.40
N GLN A 177 0.72 4.98 36.70
CA GLN A 177 1.02 5.18 35.28
C GLN A 177 2.52 5.35 35.04
N ALA A 178 3.20 6.17 35.85
CA ALA A 178 4.64 6.38 35.78
C ALA A 178 5.43 5.09 36.06
N ALA A 179 5.06 4.33 37.10
CA ALA A 179 5.67 3.04 37.42
C ALA A 179 5.49 2.02 36.29
N ASN A 180 4.30 1.96 35.67
CA ASN A 180 4.07 1.10 34.51
C ASN A 180 4.88 1.51 33.28
N ARG A 181 5.03 2.82 33.02
CA ARG A 181 5.92 3.33 31.95
C ARG A 181 7.38 2.99 32.21
N ALA A 182 7.86 3.19 33.44
CA ALA A 182 9.20 2.82 33.86
C ALA A 182 9.46 1.31 33.73
N ARG A 183 8.49 0.47 34.13
CA ARG A 183 8.56 -1.00 33.94
C ARG A 183 8.67 -1.40 32.46
N ARG A 184 7.93 -0.73 31.58
CA ARG A 184 8.03 -0.94 30.11
C ARG A 184 9.37 -0.47 29.54
N ALA A 185 9.89 0.67 30.02
CA ALA A 185 11.19 1.20 29.61
C ALA A 185 12.37 0.34 30.12
N ALA A 186 12.28 -0.18 31.34
CA ALA A 186 13.26 -1.09 31.93
C ALA A 186 13.35 -2.43 31.15
N ARG A 187 12.23 -2.93 30.62
CA ARG A 187 12.20 -4.10 29.71
C ARG A 187 12.85 -3.83 28.35
N LYS A 188 13.00 -2.57 27.94
CA LYS A 188 13.59 -2.17 26.65
C LYS A 188 15.12 -1.95 26.73
N THR A 189 15.71 -2.05 27.92
CA THR A 189 17.12 -1.68 28.17
C THR A 189 18.00 -2.88 28.53
N VAL A 190 17.94 -3.95 27.73
CA VAL A 190 19.02 -4.97 27.67
C VAL A 190 19.18 -5.43 26.22
N ARG A 191 19.76 -4.59 25.37
CA ARG A 191 20.48 -5.05 24.18
C ARG A 191 21.41 -3.98 23.62
N THR A 192 22.69 -4.35 23.56
CA THR A 192 23.69 -3.89 22.57
C THR A 192 24.47 -2.59 22.87
N ARG A 193 25.50 -2.68 23.73
CA ARG A 193 26.41 -1.57 24.07
C ARG A 193 27.72 -1.48 23.24
N LYS A 194 27.86 -2.19 22.12
CA LYS A 194 29.05 -2.07 21.23
C LYS A 194 28.79 -1.54 19.81
N ARG A 195 27.53 -1.49 19.34
CA ARG A 195 27.13 -0.86 18.05
C ARG A 195 26.81 0.64 18.14
N GLN A 196 26.78 1.21 19.35
CA GLN A 196 26.20 2.53 19.64
C GLN A 196 27.08 3.74 19.27
N VAL A 197 28.41 3.63 19.31
CA VAL A 197 29.29 4.80 19.12
C VAL A 197 29.28 5.29 17.66
N GLY A 198 29.46 4.40 16.69
CA GLY A 198 29.39 4.75 15.27
C GLY A 198 27.99 5.14 14.79
N ALA A 199 26.94 4.54 15.39
CA ALA A 199 25.56 4.93 15.11
C ALA A 199 25.22 6.32 15.65
N LYS A 200 25.68 6.66 16.87
CA LYS A 200 25.47 7.96 17.50
C LYS A 200 26.22 9.08 16.79
N LEU A 201 27.42 8.81 16.26
CA LEU A 201 28.16 9.76 15.42
C LEU A 201 27.42 10.07 14.11
N ARG A 202 26.94 9.03 13.40
CA ARG A 202 26.12 9.20 12.18
C ARG A 202 24.82 9.93 12.47
N GLU A 203 24.17 9.63 13.59
CA GLU A 203 22.97 10.33 14.03
C GLU A 203 23.23 11.83 14.31
N GLN A 204 24.32 12.16 14.99
CA GLN A 204 24.72 13.56 15.21
C GLN A 204 25.04 14.28 13.90
N GLN A 205 25.71 13.61 12.96
CA GLN A 205 25.99 14.16 11.63
C GLN A 205 24.69 14.44 10.86
N TYR A 206 23.77 13.49 10.85
CA TYR A 206 22.47 13.67 10.20
C TYR A 206 21.66 14.81 10.85
N ARG A 207 21.62 14.90 12.18
CA ARG A 207 20.99 16.02 12.89
C ARG A 207 21.62 17.37 12.56
N ARG A 208 22.96 17.43 12.41
CA ARG A 208 23.64 18.66 11.95
C ARG A 208 23.24 18.99 10.52
N ALA A 209 23.19 18.00 9.64
CA ALA A 209 22.74 18.21 8.26
C ALA A 209 21.29 18.71 8.20
N LEU A 210 20.40 18.21 9.06
CA LEU A 210 19.00 18.67 9.17
C LEU A 210 18.88 20.14 9.64
N SER A 211 19.92 20.71 10.26
CA SER A 211 19.92 22.13 10.62
C SER A 211 20.30 23.06 9.45
N ARG A 212 20.77 22.50 8.33
CA ARG A 212 21.04 23.26 7.12
C ARG A 212 19.73 23.58 6.39
N PRO A 213 19.70 24.66 5.59
CA PRO A 213 18.58 24.94 4.70
C PRO A 213 18.30 23.77 3.77
N VAL A 214 17.01 23.60 3.43
CA VAL A 214 16.62 22.73 2.32
C VAL A 214 17.09 23.38 1.02
N ASP A 215 17.77 22.61 0.19
CA ASP A 215 18.25 22.99 -1.13
C ASP A 215 17.12 22.77 -2.13
N ALA A 216 16.57 23.88 -2.63
CA ALA A 216 15.42 23.90 -3.55
C ALA A 216 15.70 23.17 -4.86
N ASP A 217 16.97 23.12 -5.28
CA ASP A 217 17.40 22.59 -6.56
C ASP A 217 17.96 21.16 -6.43
N LEU A 218 17.70 20.46 -5.31
CA LEU A 218 18.21 19.11 -5.06
C LEU A 218 17.09 18.07 -5.00
N ALA A 219 17.17 17.06 -5.85
CA ALA A 219 16.27 15.92 -5.89
C ALA A 219 17.03 14.59 -5.65
N VAL A 220 16.61 13.82 -4.65
CA VAL A 220 17.18 12.50 -4.35
C VAL A 220 16.27 11.41 -4.88
N PHE A 221 16.82 10.56 -5.75
CA PHE A 221 16.12 9.44 -6.39
C PHE A 221 16.58 8.10 -5.84
N ALA A 222 15.67 7.15 -5.68
CA ALA A 222 15.99 5.76 -5.36
C ALA A 222 14.99 4.81 -6.03
N ALA A 223 15.46 3.64 -6.50
CA ALA A 223 14.61 2.63 -7.10
C ALA A 223 14.95 1.20 -6.61
N TYR A 224 13.92 0.38 -6.39
CA TYR A 224 13.98 -1.05 -6.09
C TYR A 224 15.03 -1.46 -5.05
N TRP A 225 15.01 -0.80 -3.88
CA TRP A 225 16.01 -1.02 -2.83
C TRP A 225 17.43 -0.75 -3.33
N GLU A 226 17.61 0.41 -3.97
CA GLU A 226 18.91 0.98 -4.32
C GLU A 226 19.60 0.21 -5.45
N ARG A 227 18.82 -0.41 -6.34
CA ARG A 227 19.35 -1.20 -7.46
C ARG A 227 19.99 -0.35 -8.55
N GLY A 228 19.62 0.92 -8.69
CA GLY A 228 20.18 1.84 -9.68
C GLY A 228 19.12 2.76 -10.29
N VAL A 229 19.36 3.18 -11.53
CA VAL A 229 18.47 4.04 -12.32
C VAL A 229 17.45 3.17 -13.06
N ALA A 230 16.25 3.02 -12.50
CA ALA A 230 15.19 2.20 -13.10
C ALA A 230 13.77 2.68 -12.74
N CYS A 231 12.75 2.12 -13.42
CA CYS A 231 11.33 2.27 -13.11
C CYS A 231 10.83 3.72 -13.19
N ASN A 232 9.71 4.01 -12.53
CA ASN A 232 9.09 5.33 -12.48
C ASN A 232 10.07 6.45 -12.06
N PRO A 233 10.94 6.26 -11.05
CA PRO A 233 11.94 7.28 -10.69
C PRO A 233 12.88 7.64 -11.85
N ALA A 234 13.27 6.68 -12.69
CA ALA A 234 14.17 6.94 -13.82
C ALA A 234 13.48 7.73 -14.93
N ALA A 235 12.23 7.37 -15.26
CA ALA A 235 11.45 8.12 -16.23
C ALA A 235 11.14 9.55 -15.76
N ILE A 236 10.85 9.74 -14.47
CA ILE A 236 10.71 11.07 -13.87
C ILE A 236 12.03 11.85 -13.96
N ALA A 237 13.17 11.24 -13.61
CA ALA A 237 14.47 11.92 -13.67
C ALA A 237 14.84 12.32 -15.11
N ALA A 238 14.55 11.48 -16.10
CA ALA A 238 14.75 11.80 -17.50
C ALA A 238 13.90 13.00 -17.94
N LYS A 239 12.61 13.00 -17.60
CA LYS A 239 11.72 14.13 -17.92
C LYS A 239 12.05 15.40 -17.14
N LEU A 240 12.55 15.26 -15.90
CA LEU A 240 13.01 16.37 -15.07
C LEU A 240 14.21 17.08 -15.71
N ALA A 241 15.16 16.33 -16.27
CA ALA A 241 16.30 16.90 -16.98
C ALA A 241 15.89 17.73 -18.21
N GLU A 242 14.76 17.40 -18.85
CA GLU A 242 14.21 18.18 -19.97
C GLU A 242 13.50 19.46 -19.51
N LEU A 243 12.64 19.38 -18.50
CA LEU A 243 11.73 20.47 -18.11
C LEU A 243 12.27 21.38 -17.00
N ALA A 244 13.12 20.85 -16.12
CA ALA A 244 13.68 21.55 -14.98
C ALA A 244 15.17 21.21 -14.78
N PRO A 245 16.05 21.49 -15.75
CA PRO A 245 17.46 21.12 -15.70
C PRO A 245 18.25 21.77 -14.56
N HIS A 246 17.70 22.80 -13.92
CA HIS A 246 18.28 23.43 -12.73
C HIS A 246 18.17 22.54 -11.49
N ILE A 247 17.22 21.60 -11.44
CA ILE A 247 17.05 20.66 -10.34
C ILE A 247 18.03 19.49 -10.54
N HIS A 248 19.03 19.41 -9.68
CA HIS A 248 20.10 18.42 -9.69
C HIS A 248 19.64 17.07 -9.10
N PRO A 249 19.64 15.98 -9.90
CA PRO A 249 19.30 14.65 -9.42
C PRO A 249 20.51 13.94 -8.78
N VAL A 250 20.31 13.35 -7.60
CA VAL A 250 21.29 12.48 -6.92
C VAL A 250 20.67 11.12 -6.65
N TRP A 251 21.29 10.05 -7.14
CA TRP A 251 20.78 8.69 -7.00
C TRP A 251 21.31 7.97 -5.75
N VAL A 252 20.43 7.32 -4.99
CA VAL A 252 20.83 6.39 -3.94
C VAL A 252 20.99 4.99 -4.55
N VAL A 253 22.21 4.46 -4.48
CA VAL A 253 22.59 3.21 -5.13
C VAL A 253 23.42 2.35 -4.18
N SER A 254 23.16 1.05 -4.18
CA SER A 254 23.96 0.09 -3.40
C SER A 254 25.40 0.09 -3.90
N LYS A 255 26.35 -0.21 -3.01
CA LYS A 255 27.78 -0.17 -3.34
C LYS A 255 28.11 -1.06 -4.55
N ASP A 256 27.50 -2.24 -4.61
CA ASP A 256 27.77 -3.26 -5.62
C ASP A 256 27.25 -2.86 -7.00
N ASN A 257 26.25 -1.98 -7.07
CA ASN A 257 25.65 -1.53 -8.33
C ASN A 257 26.22 -0.19 -8.84
N THR A 258 27.13 0.45 -8.10
CA THR A 258 27.72 1.74 -8.51
C THR A 258 28.44 1.66 -9.86
N ALA A 259 29.09 0.53 -10.15
CA ALA A 259 29.79 0.29 -11.41
C ALA A 259 28.86 0.08 -12.61
N LEU A 260 27.56 -0.17 -12.38
CA LEU A 260 26.55 -0.40 -13.41
C LEU A 260 25.81 0.88 -13.81
N LEU A 261 26.12 2.01 -13.17
CA LEU A 261 25.43 3.26 -13.43
C LEU A 261 25.84 3.86 -14.78
N PRO A 262 24.90 4.52 -15.49
CA PRO A 262 25.24 5.30 -16.67
C PRO A 262 26.36 6.31 -16.37
N PRO A 263 27.32 6.51 -17.30
CA PRO A 263 28.38 7.50 -17.11
C PRO A 263 27.83 8.89 -16.76
N GLY A 264 28.46 9.55 -15.79
CA GLY A 264 28.02 10.88 -15.32
C GLY A 264 26.88 10.88 -14.30
N THR A 265 26.35 9.72 -13.92
CA THR A 265 25.30 9.64 -12.88
C THR A 265 25.85 10.03 -11.51
N ASP A 266 25.39 11.17 -10.96
CA ASP A 266 25.70 11.54 -9.59
C ASP A 266 24.93 10.66 -8.60
N HIS A 267 25.66 10.07 -7.64
CA HIS A 267 25.10 9.09 -6.73
C HIS A 267 25.72 9.12 -5.32
N VAL A 268 25.01 8.49 -4.39
CA VAL A 268 25.42 8.28 -3.01
C VAL A 268 25.16 6.84 -2.60
N VAL A 269 26.08 6.30 -1.80
CA VAL A 269 25.96 4.94 -1.24
C VAL A 269 25.34 5.02 0.16
N PRO A 270 24.32 4.19 0.48
CA PRO A 270 23.67 4.15 1.78
C PRO A 270 24.66 4.09 2.95
N GLY A 271 24.38 4.89 3.98
CA GLY A 271 25.19 4.93 5.20
C GLY A 271 26.47 5.78 5.13
N THR A 272 26.86 6.26 3.95
CA THR A 272 27.95 7.23 3.80
C THR A 272 27.57 8.61 4.36
N ARG A 273 28.56 9.47 4.60
CA ARG A 273 28.31 10.84 5.08
C ARG A 273 27.48 11.64 4.07
N ARG A 274 27.88 11.61 2.79
CA ARG A 274 27.19 12.31 1.70
C ARG A 274 25.74 11.86 1.57
N TYR A 275 25.46 10.56 1.71
CA TYR A 275 24.10 10.02 1.71
C TYR A 275 23.18 10.68 2.74
N TRP A 276 23.65 10.80 3.99
CA TRP A 276 22.86 11.46 5.04
C TRP A 276 22.76 12.97 4.84
N GLU A 277 23.80 13.61 4.30
CA GLU A 277 23.78 15.04 3.99
C GLU A 277 22.75 15.36 2.90
N VAL A 278 22.77 14.64 1.76
CA VAL A 278 21.81 14.90 0.67
C VAL A 278 20.37 14.60 1.09
N LEU A 279 20.12 13.52 1.83
CA LEU A 279 18.77 13.22 2.35
C LEU A 279 18.26 14.25 3.36
N ALA A 280 19.15 14.94 4.08
CA ALA A 280 18.76 15.95 5.05
C ALA A 280 18.43 17.30 4.41
N THR A 281 19.03 17.60 3.26
CA THR A 281 18.95 18.90 2.60
C THR A 281 18.13 18.89 1.31
N ALA A 282 17.83 17.75 0.70
CA ALA A 282 17.07 17.71 -0.55
C ALA A 282 15.65 18.27 -0.42
N LYS A 283 15.23 19.06 -1.41
CA LYS A 283 13.84 19.49 -1.58
C LYS A 283 12.95 18.34 -2.02
N TYR A 284 13.42 17.47 -2.91
CA TYR A 284 12.62 16.37 -3.45
C TYR A 284 13.19 15.01 -3.07
N LEU A 285 12.35 14.12 -2.56
CA LEU A 285 12.66 12.73 -2.22
C LEU A 285 11.76 11.81 -3.06
N VAL A 286 12.33 11.14 -4.06
CA VAL A 286 11.59 10.31 -5.03
C VAL A 286 11.96 8.84 -4.86
N ASN A 287 10.96 7.98 -4.63
CA ASN A 287 11.21 6.56 -4.43
C ASN A 287 10.02 5.71 -4.88
N ASN A 288 10.30 4.51 -5.40
CA ASN A 288 9.27 3.52 -5.74
C ASN A 288 9.04 2.46 -4.65
N VAL A 289 9.85 2.45 -3.59
CA VAL A 289 9.75 1.55 -2.44
C VAL A 289 9.62 2.35 -1.14
N ASN A 290 10.68 2.45 -0.33
CA ASN A 290 10.70 3.20 0.92
C ASN A 290 12.11 3.72 1.22
N PHE A 291 12.22 4.95 1.72
CA PHE A 291 13.42 5.40 2.44
C PHE A 291 13.48 4.81 3.86
N PRO A 292 14.68 4.64 4.45
CA PRO A 292 14.83 4.11 5.81
C PRO A 292 14.01 4.87 6.87
N ASN A 293 13.62 4.19 7.94
CA ASN A 293 12.87 4.78 9.07
C ASN A 293 13.60 5.94 9.74
N ALA A 294 14.94 5.94 9.68
CA ALA A 294 15.77 6.98 10.28
C ALA A 294 15.71 8.32 9.52
N VAL A 295 15.21 8.32 8.27
CA VAL A 295 15.05 9.55 7.48
C VAL A 295 13.92 10.40 8.06
N VAL A 296 14.26 11.61 8.49
CA VAL A 296 13.34 12.65 8.95
C VAL A 296 12.95 13.50 7.74
N LYS A 297 11.67 13.49 7.38
CA LYS A 297 11.14 14.37 6.34
C LYS A 297 11.10 15.81 6.87
N ARG A 298 11.72 16.74 6.14
CA ARG A 298 11.64 18.18 6.43
C ARG A 298 10.26 18.72 6.04
N PRO A 299 9.69 19.69 6.78
CA PRO A 299 8.41 20.30 6.40
C PRO A 299 8.41 20.88 4.99
N ASP A 300 9.53 21.48 4.58
CA ASP A 300 9.66 22.09 3.25
C ASP A 300 10.05 21.08 2.17
N ALA A 301 10.35 19.82 2.50
CA ALA A 301 10.69 18.79 1.51
C ALA A 301 9.44 18.05 1.02
N ILE A 302 9.48 17.67 -0.25
CA ILE A 302 8.43 16.94 -0.94
C ILE A 302 8.88 15.49 -1.11
N HIS A 303 8.04 14.55 -0.69
CA HIS A 303 8.25 13.11 -0.86
C HIS A 303 7.24 12.55 -1.85
N LEU A 304 7.77 12.12 -3.00
CA LEU A 304 7.03 11.49 -4.08
C LEU A 304 7.21 9.96 -4.02
N GLN A 305 6.15 9.26 -3.64
CA GLN A 305 6.06 7.81 -3.73
C GLN A 305 5.54 7.42 -5.10
N THR A 306 6.36 6.72 -5.89
CA THR A 306 5.99 6.39 -7.28
C THR A 306 5.39 5.00 -7.44
N HIS A 307 5.47 4.15 -6.41
CA HIS A 307 5.18 2.70 -6.48
C HIS A 307 5.84 2.02 -7.69
N HIS A 308 5.53 0.75 -7.93
CA HIS A 308 6.22 -0.07 -8.95
C HIS A 308 5.33 -1.11 -9.62
N GLY A 309 4.02 -0.87 -9.68
CA GLY A 309 3.08 -1.74 -10.39
C GLY A 309 1.65 -1.63 -9.85
N THR A 310 0.67 -1.93 -10.70
CA THR A 310 -0.74 -2.04 -10.29
C THR A 310 -0.90 -3.26 -9.37
N PRO A 311 -1.57 -3.13 -8.21
CA PRO A 311 -1.64 -4.22 -7.26
C PRO A 311 -2.71 -5.25 -7.63
N LEU A 312 -2.27 -6.48 -7.91
CA LEU A 312 -3.12 -7.68 -7.83
C LEU A 312 -3.19 -8.19 -6.39
N LYS A 313 -2.03 -8.38 -5.77
CA LYS A 313 -1.89 -8.91 -4.40
C LYS A 313 -2.16 -7.84 -3.34
N ARG A 314 -2.64 -8.25 -2.16
CA ARG A 314 -2.86 -7.35 -1.02
C ARG A 314 -1.55 -6.74 -0.52
N MET A 315 -1.54 -5.42 -0.32
CA MET A 315 -0.35 -4.64 0.03
C MET A 315 -0.56 -3.84 1.32
N GLY A 316 0.53 -3.34 1.90
CA GLY A 316 0.46 -2.47 3.06
C GLY A 316 -0.33 -3.08 4.23
N LEU A 317 -1.25 -2.30 4.79
CA LEU A 317 -2.13 -2.73 5.88
C LEU A 317 -3.10 -3.84 5.49
N ASP A 318 -3.43 -4.00 4.20
CA ASP A 318 -4.32 -5.07 3.75
C ASP A 318 -3.72 -6.47 3.94
N GLN A 319 -2.44 -6.57 4.30
CA GLN A 319 -1.79 -7.83 4.65
C GLN A 319 -2.08 -8.27 6.09
N ILE A 320 -2.66 -7.43 6.95
CA ILE A 320 -2.95 -7.77 8.35
C ILE A 320 -3.78 -9.05 8.46
N GLU A 321 -4.74 -9.24 7.54
CA GLU A 321 -5.61 -10.42 7.48
C GLU A 321 -4.93 -11.66 6.87
N HIS A 322 -3.67 -11.53 6.43
CA HIS A 322 -2.88 -12.58 5.79
C HIS A 322 -1.55 -12.81 6.54
N PRO A 323 -1.55 -13.58 7.64
CA PRO A 323 -0.38 -13.75 8.52
C PRO A 323 0.89 -14.25 7.82
N ALA A 324 0.76 -15.07 6.77
CA ALA A 324 1.90 -15.54 5.97
C ALA A 324 2.60 -14.37 5.24
N ALA A 325 1.82 -13.46 4.65
CA ALA A 325 2.32 -12.27 3.97
C ALA A 325 2.75 -11.16 4.94
N ALA A 326 2.11 -11.06 6.12
CA ALA A 326 2.42 -10.07 7.14
C ALA A 326 3.69 -10.37 7.96
N LYS A 327 4.25 -11.57 7.82
CA LYS A 327 5.38 -12.03 8.64
C LYS A 327 6.58 -11.09 8.51
N GLY A 328 6.96 -10.46 9.62
CA GLY A 328 8.09 -9.53 9.68
C GLY A 328 7.75 -8.08 9.30
N LEU A 329 6.49 -7.79 8.98
CA LEU A 329 6.02 -6.41 8.81
C LEU A 329 5.80 -5.76 10.16
N ASP A 330 6.37 -4.56 10.31
CA ASP A 330 6.08 -3.64 11.40
C ASP A 330 5.10 -2.60 10.86
N PHE A 331 3.80 -2.77 11.18
CA PHE A 331 2.74 -1.91 10.67
C PHE A 331 2.81 -0.48 11.25
N ASP A 332 3.30 -0.32 12.48
CA ASP A 332 3.53 1.01 13.06
C ASP A 332 4.64 1.74 12.30
N ALA A 333 5.73 1.03 11.99
CA ALA A 333 6.79 1.58 11.16
C ALA A 333 6.33 1.87 9.72
N LEU A 334 5.46 1.03 9.14
CA LEU A 334 4.86 1.29 7.84
C LEU A 334 4.04 2.58 7.87
N LEU A 335 3.15 2.71 8.84
CA LEU A 335 2.33 3.91 9.07
C LEU A 335 3.21 5.16 9.21
N ALA A 336 4.28 5.10 10.00
CA ALA A 336 5.23 6.21 10.12
C ALA A 336 5.97 6.53 8.79
N ARG A 337 6.17 5.54 7.91
CA ARG A 337 6.79 5.78 6.60
C ARG A 337 5.85 6.52 5.66
N ILE A 338 4.59 6.08 5.58
CA ILE A 338 3.61 6.63 4.63
C ILE A 338 3.14 8.04 5.01
N ASP A 339 3.20 8.43 6.30
CA ASP A 339 2.97 9.82 6.72
C ASP A 339 3.95 10.81 6.11
N ARG A 340 5.09 10.32 5.62
CA ARG A 340 6.08 11.18 4.98
C ARG A 340 5.70 11.51 3.55
N TRP A 341 4.79 10.79 2.91
CA TRP A 341 4.45 11.01 1.51
C TRP A 341 3.63 12.30 1.35
N ASP A 342 4.01 13.14 0.38
CA ASP A 342 3.17 14.25 -0.09
C ASP A 342 2.35 13.83 -1.29
N TYR A 343 2.96 13.02 -2.16
CA TYR A 343 2.37 12.55 -3.40
C TYR A 343 2.51 11.04 -3.55
N SER A 344 1.50 10.41 -4.14
CA SER A 344 1.52 8.99 -4.51
C SER A 344 1.07 8.81 -5.95
N VAL A 345 1.94 8.30 -6.83
CA VAL A 345 1.59 8.05 -8.24
C VAL A 345 0.65 6.85 -8.37
N SER A 346 -0.33 6.95 -9.26
CA SER A 346 -1.28 5.88 -9.58
C SER A 346 -1.43 5.71 -11.09
N ALA A 347 -1.52 4.46 -11.53
CA ALA A 347 -1.68 4.10 -12.94
C ALA A 347 -3.15 4.01 -13.41
N ASN A 348 -4.08 3.83 -12.46
CA ASN A 348 -5.51 3.61 -12.72
C ASN A 348 -6.34 3.77 -11.45
N SER A 349 -7.64 3.98 -11.60
CA SER A 349 -8.59 4.12 -10.48
C SER A 349 -8.63 2.91 -9.55
N HIS A 350 -8.30 1.71 -10.03
CA HIS A 350 -8.13 0.53 -9.17
C HIS A 350 -6.96 0.74 -8.20
N SER A 351 -5.79 1.11 -8.71
CA SER A 351 -4.59 1.37 -7.92
C SER A 351 -4.83 2.48 -6.91
N THR A 352 -5.48 3.59 -7.30
CA THR A 352 -5.82 4.71 -6.41
C THR A 352 -6.63 4.22 -5.22
N ARG A 353 -7.73 3.49 -5.47
CA ARG A 353 -8.58 2.93 -4.41
C ARG A 353 -7.82 1.96 -3.50
N MET A 354 -6.93 1.12 -4.06
CA MET A 354 -6.18 0.15 -3.26
C MET A 354 -5.06 0.81 -2.45
N TRP A 355 -4.38 1.83 -2.98
CA TRP A 355 -3.35 2.56 -2.25
C TRP A 355 -3.90 3.37 -1.09
N GLU A 356 -5.02 4.07 -1.28
CA GLU A 356 -5.68 4.78 -0.17
C GLU A 356 -6.08 3.84 0.97
N ARG A 357 -6.45 2.60 0.64
CA ARG A 357 -6.83 1.58 1.62
C ARG A 357 -5.61 0.94 2.29
N ALA A 358 -4.63 0.51 1.50
CA ALA A 358 -3.44 -0.18 1.96
C ALA A 358 -2.46 0.75 2.70
N TYR A 359 -2.46 2.04 2.34
CA TYR A 359 -1.58 3.09 2.84
C TYR A 359 -2.40 4.33 3.21
N PRO A 360 -3.15 4.31 4.32
CA PRO A 360 -4.01 5.43 4.71
C PRO A 360 -3.18 6.57 5.31
N ALA A 361 -2.85 7.57 4.49
CA ALA A 361 -2.16 8.80 4.89
C ALA A 361 -2.67 10.01 4.10
N ARG A 362 -2.19 11.22 4.44
CA ARG A 362 -2.68 12.50 3.88
C ARG A 362 -2.04 12.89 2.54
N TYR A 363 -1.42 11.97 1.82
CA TYR A 363 -0.82 12.29 0.52
C TYR A 363 -1.89 12.60 -0.53
N THR A 364 -1.49 13.32 -1.58
CA THR A 364 -2.30 13.52 -2.79
C THR A 364 -1.99 12.40 -3.79
N SER A 365 -3.01 11.67 -4.22
CA SER A 365 -2.90 10.72 -5.32
C SER A 365 -2.68 11.47 -6.64
N LEU A 366 -1.71 11.02 -7.43
CA LEU A 366 -1.41 11.53 -8.77
C LEU A 366 -1.88 10.49 -9.79
N ASP A 367 -3.11 10.64 -10.25
CA ASP A 367 -3.79 9.76 -11.21
C ASP A 367 -3.30 10.06 -12.64
N HIS A 368 -1.99 9.92 -12.85
CA HIS A 368 -1.28 10.40 -14.05
C HIS A 368 -0.78 9.29 -14.97
N GLY A 369 -0.85 8.03 -14.54
CA GLY A 369 -0.16 6.91 -15.19
C GLY A 369 1.16 6.61 -14.49
N TYR A 370 1.80 5.50 -14.83
CA TYR A 370 3.16 5.22 -14.41
C TYR A 370 4.17 5.79 -15.40
N PRO A 371 5.06 6.72 -14.96
CA PRO A 371 6.10 7.31 -15.81
C PRO A 371 6.92 6.32 -16.62
N ARG A 372 7.20 5.13 -16.08
CA ARG A 372 7.97 4.11 -16.80
C ARG A 372 7.25 3.56 -18.04
N ASN A 373 5.92 3.59 -18.04
CA ASN A 373 5.11 3.07 -19.14
C ASN A 373 5.01 4.07 -20.31
N ASP A 374 5.50 5.30 -20.15
CA ASP A 374 5.49 6.31 -21.22
C ASP A 374 6.20 5.82 -22.49
N VAL A 375 7.24 5.00 -22.32
CA VAL A 375 8.01 4.40 -23.42
C VAL A 375 7.17 3.49 -24.31
N PHE A 376 6.05 2.94 -23.82
CA PHE A 376 5.14 2.11 -24.61
C PHE A 376 4.26 2.91 -25.57
N TYR A 377 4.20 4.23 -25.44
CA TYR A 377 3.45 5.12 -26.34
C TYR A 377 4.34 6.10 -27.11
N THR A 378 5.60 6.23 -26.70
CA THR A 378 6.57 7.15 -27.32
C THR A 378 7.62 6.43 -28.17
N SER A 379 7.72 5.10 -28.05
CA SER A 379 8.65 4.31 -28.87
C SER A 379 8.08 3.96 -30.23
N GLY A 380 8.88 4.18 -31.28
CA GLY A 380 8.60 3.71 -32.63
C GLY A 380 9.30 2.39 -32.99
N ALA A 381 9.20 1.99 -34.25
CA ALA A 381 9.78 0.75 -34.77
C ALA A 381 11.30 0.62 -34.54
N ASP A 382 12.05 1.73 -34.63
CA ASP A 382 13.50 1.74 -34.39
C ASP A 382 13.87 1.29 -32.96
N ALA A 383 13.11 1.74 -31.96
CA ALA A 383 13.36 1.36 -30.57
C ALA A 383 13.08 -0.14 -30.34
N VAL A 384 12.02 -0.67 -30.95
CA VAL A 384 11.67 -2.10 -30.92
C VAL A 384 12.77 -2.94 -31.57
N ARG A 385 13.24 -2.54 -32.77
CA ARG A 385 14.36 -3.21 -33.47
C ARG A 385 15.65 -3.16 -32.65
N ALA A 386 15.97 -2.01 -32.05
CA ALA A 386 17.15 -1.84 -31.21
C ALA A 386 17.12 -2.71 -29.95
N ALA A 387 15.96 -2.79 -29.28
CA ALA A 387 15.78 -3.66 -28.12
C ALA A 387 15.99 -5.14 -28.50
N ARG A 388 15.42 -5.59 -29.62
CA ARG A 388 15.59 -6.97 -30.11
C ARG A 388 17.03 -7.29 -30.49
N ALA A 389 17.71 -6.37 -31.19
CA ALA A 389 19.11 -6.53 -31.56
C ALA A 389 20.01 -6.62 -30.32
N ARG A 390 19.78 -5.79 -29.30
CA ARG A 390 20.56 -5.80 -28.05
C ARG A 390 20.37 -7.09 -27.25
N LEU A 391 19.17 -7.66 -27.30
CA LEU A 391 18.87 -8.96 -26.70
C LEU A 391 19.37 -10.15 -27.53
N GLY A 392 19.85 -9.94 -28.76
CA GLY A 392 20.31 -11.01 -29.64
C GLY A 392 19.17 -11.83 -30.26
N ILE A 393 17.97 -11.26 -30.36
CA ILE A 393 16.81 -11.92 -30.97
C ILE A 393 16.95 -11.85 -32.49
N ALA A 394 17.02 -13.00 -33.14
CA ALA A 394 17.15 -13.07 -34.60
C ALA A 394 15.89 -12.54 -35.32
N PRO A 395 16.03 -11.96 -36.54
CA PRO A 395 14.89 -11.53 -37.35
C PRO A 395 13.87 -12.65 -37.57
N GLY A 396 12.58 -12.30 -37.58
CA GLY A 396 11.47 -13.23 -37.81
C GLY A 396 11.14 -14.19 -36.65
N LYS A 397 11.91 -14.19 -35.55
CA LYS A 397 11.61 -15.04 -34.39
C LYS A 397 10.51 -14.45 -33.52
N THR A 398 9.60 -15.29 -33.03
CA THR A 398 8.59 -14.90 -32.03
C THR A 398 9.24 -14.92 -30.65
N ALA A 399 9.30 -13.77 -29.98
CA ALA A 399 9.86 -13.64 -28.64
C ALA A 399 8.77 -13.70 -27.56
N VAL A 400 8.83 -14.72 -26.71
CA VAL A 400 7.91 -14.89 -25.58
C VAL A 400 8.63 -14.52 -24.29
N LEU A 401 8.19 -13.43 -23.64
CA LEU A 401 8.70 -13.03 -22.34
C LEU A 401 8.03 -13.86 -21.24
N TYR A 402 8.80 -14.70 -20.55
CA TYR A 402 8.35 -15.44 -19.39
C TYR A 402 8.83 -14.75 -18.10
N ALA A 403 7.88 -14.21 -17.33
CA ALA A 403 8.14 -13.41 -16.13
C ALA A 403 7.26 -13.85 -14.94
N PRO A 404 7.56 -14.98 -14.28
CA PRO A 404 6.80 -15.47 -13.14
C PRO A 404 7.08 -14.69 -11.84
N THR A 405 6.13 -14.71 -10.92
CA THR A 405 6.21 -14.05 -9.61
C THR A 405 7.00 -14.90 -8.61
N HIS A 406 7.75 -14.25 -7.72
CA HIS A 406 8.36 -14.93 -6.57
C HIS A 406 7.28 -15.46 -5.60
N ARG A 407 7.45 -16.69 -5.08
CA ARG A 407 6.52 -17.30 -4.11
C ARG A 407 7.05 -17.11 -2.68
N ASP A 408 6.40 -16.24 -1.91
CA ASP A 408 6.79 -15.92 -0.52
C ASP A 408 6.58 -17.12 0.45
N TYR A 409 5.78 -18.11 0.05
CA TYR A 409 5.49 -19.33 0.80
C TYR A 409 6.38 -20.53 0.43
N GLU A 410 7.28 -20.38 -0.54
CA GLU A 410 8.26 -21.40 -0.90
C GLU A 410 9.63 -21.03 -0.32
N ALA A 411 10.39 -22.04 0.11
CA ALA A 411 11.70 -21.81 0.74
C ALA A 411 12.79 -21.36 -0.26
N GLY A 412 12.54 -21.50 -1.55
CA GLY A 412 13.44 -21.14 -2.64
C GLY A 412 12.72 -21.06 -3.97
N PHE A 413 13.47 -20.89 -5.05
CA PHE A 413 12.91 -20.86 -6.39
C PHE A 413 12.54 -22.28 -6.84
N THR A 414 11.26 -22.50 -7.17
CA THR A 414 10.77 -23.73 -7.79
C THR A 414 10.47 -23.46 -9.26
N PRO A 415 11.15 -24.12 -10.22
CA PRO A 415 10.78 -24.03 -11.63
C PRO A 415 9.32 -24.45 -11.82
N ARG A 416 8.53 -23.59 -12.46
CA ARG A 416 7.10 -23.85 -12.74
C ARG A 416 6.90 -24.52 -14.09
N LEU A 417 7.86 -24.32 -15.00
CA LEU A 417 7.87 -24.87 -16.34
C LEU A 417 9.18 -25.61 -16.58
N ASP A 418 9.08 -26.74 -17.27
CA ASP A 418 10.20 -27.30 -18.01
C ASP A 418 10.40 -26.46 -19.27
N LEU A 419 11.27 -25.45 -19.14
CA LEU A 419 11.59 -24.53 -20.22
C LEU A 419 12.24 -25.23 -21.42
N ALA A 420 12.87 -26.39 -21.21
CA ALA A 420 13.49 -27.12 -22.31
C ALA A 420 12.43 -27.81 -23.14
N GLU A 421 11.54 -28.55 -22.49
CA GLU A 421 10.40 -29.19 -23.13
C GLU A 421 9.49 -28.16 -23.83
N LEU A 422 9.20 -27.04 -23.14
CA LEU A 422 8.39 -25.97 -23.72
C LEU A 422 9.06 -25.39 -24.97
N ALA A 423 10.34 -25.02 -24.90
CA ALA A 423 11.05 -24.50 -26.07
C ALA A 423 10.94 -25.49 -27.24
N ASP A 424 11.29 -26.76 -27.04
CA ASP A 424 11.24 -27.80 -28.08
C ASP A 424 9.87 -27.93 -28.73
N ARG A 425 8.79 -27.90 -27.94
CA ARG A 425 7.42 -28.02 -28.45
C ARG A 425 6.92 -26.76 -29.17
N LEU A 426 7.46 -25.58 -28.85
CA LEU A 426 7.17 -24.33 -29.55
C LEU A 426 7.98 -24.16 -30.85
N GLY A 427 8.96 -25.03 -31.08
CA GLY A 427 9.75 -25.07 -32.30
C GLY A 427 10.85 -24.02 -32.38
N GLU A 428 11.59 -24.03 -33.50
CA GLU A 428 12.80 -23.23 -33.72
C GLU A 428 12.51 -21.75 -33.96
N ASP A 429 11.26 -21.38 -34.29
CA ASP A 429 10.87 -19.99 -34.56
C ASP A 429 10.49 -19.19 -33.31
N THR A 430 10.47 -19.84 -32.15
CA THR A 430 10.18 -19.21 -30.87
C THR A 430 11.46 -19.06 -30.03
N VAL A 431 11.64 -17.89 -29.43
CA VAL A 431 12.67 -17.62 -28.41
C VAL A 431 12.01 -17.27 -27.09
N LEU A 432 12.48 -17.90 -26.01
CA LEU A 432 12.02 -17.63 -24.65
C LEU A 432 12.94 -16.59 -23.99
N LEU A 433 12.39 -15.42 -23.64
CA LEU A 433 13.07 -14.44 -22.79
C LEU A 433 12.69 -14.73 -21.35
N VAL A 434 13.60 -15.30 -20.56
CA VAL A 434 13.31 -15.78 -19.20
C VAL A 434 13.77 -14.75 -18.18
N ARG A 435 12.82 -14.13 -17.48
CA ARG A 435 13.07 -13.21 -16.36
C ARG A 435 12.73 -13.90 -15.04
N ALA A 436 13.62 -14.79 -14.58
CA ALA A 436 13.42 -15.62 -13.38
C ALA A 436 14.65 -15.57 -12.45
N HIS A 437 14.45 -15.67 -11.14
CA HIS A 437 15.55 -15.52 -10.18
C HIS A 437 16.67 -16.57 -10.39
N TYR A 438 17.93 -16.19 -10.11
CA TYR A 438 19.26 -16.78 -10.43
C TYR A 438 19.52 -18.31 -10.28
N PHE A 439 18.51 -19.19 -10.22
CA PHE A 439 18.69 -20.62 -9.92
C PHE A 439 18.70 -21.55 -11.15
N TYR A 440 18.63 -21.04 -12.37
CA TYR A 440 18.91 -21.84 -13.58
C TYR A 440 20.42 -21.92 -13.86
N GLY A 441 21.20 -22.44 -12.89
CA GLY A 441 22.66 -22.30 -12.87
C GLY A 441 23.41 -23.58 -12.50
N GLY A 442 23.45 -24.55 -13.42
CA GLY A 442 24.46 -25.61 -13.42
C GLY A 442 24.99 -25.81 -14.84
N ALA A 443 26.31 -25.98 -15.01
CA ALA A 443 26.98 -26.11 -16.31
C ALA A 443 26.54 -27.35 -17.14
N THR A 444 25.76 -28.24 -16.54
CA THR A 444 25.18 -29.47 -17.12
C THR A 444 23.66 -29.40 -17.30
N SER A 445 23.04 -28.22 -17.15
CA SER A 445 21.60 -28.07 -17.35
C SER A 445 21.23 -28.20 -18.84
N PRO A 446 20.12 -28.89 -19.20
CA PRO A 446 19.56 -28.90 -20.56
C PRO A 446 19.39 -27.51 -21.18
N LEU A 447 19.21 -26.48 -20.34
CA LEU A 447 19.09 -25.08 -20.75
C LEU A 447 20.39 -24.52 -21.36
N THR A 448 21.54 -25.15 -21.13
CA THR A 448 22.83 -24.72 -21.71
C THR A 448 22.82 -24.86 -23.23
N GLY A 449 22.19 -25.92 -23.75
CA GLY A 449 22.03 -26.11 -25.20
C GLY A 449 21.16 -25.01 -25.81
N LEU A 450 20.02 -24.70 -25.17
CA LEU A 450 19.09 -23.66 -25.62
C LEU A 450 19.67 -22.24 -25.53
N ARG A 451 20.49 -21.97 -24.51
CA ARG A 451 21.24 -20.70 -24.41
C ARG A 451 22.25 -20.55 -25.55
N ARG A 452 22.93 -21.64 -25.93
CA ARG A 452 23.90 -21.63 -27.05
C ARG A 452 23.23 -21.48 -28.42
N SER A 453 22.04 -22.07 -28.61
CA SER A 453 21.29 -21.93 -29.86
C SER A 453 20.50 -20.62 -29.97
N GLY A 454 20.47 -19.80 -28.91
CA GLY A 454 19.72 -18.55 -28.87
C GLY A 454 18.20 -18.73 -28.71
N ARG A 455 17.72 -19.94 -28.40
CA ARG A 455 16.29 -20.26 -28.18
C ARG A 455 15.81 -19.92 -26.77
N LEU A 456 16.74 -19.73 -25.85
CA LEU A 456 16.47 -19.22 -24.50
C LEU A 456 17.48 -18.12 -24.16
N ILE A 457 16.95 -16.95 -23.81
CA ILE A 457 17.74 -15.78 -23.42
C ILE A 457 17.39 -15.46 -21.97
N ASP A 458 18.40 -15.54 -21.10
CA ASP A 458 18.26 -15.19 -19.70
C ASP A 458 18.31 -13.68 -19.55
N VAL A 459 17.19 -13.07 -19.17
CA VAL A 459 17.02 -11.61 -19.04
C VAL A 459 16.75 -11.21 -17.59
N SER A 460 17.13 -12.06 -16.64
CA SER A 460 16.79 -11.91 -15.22
C SER A 460 17.54 -10.76 -14.54
N SER A 461 18.75 -10.47 -15.02
CA SER A 461 19.55 -9.32 -14.60
C SER A 461 19.42 -8.12 -15.54
N TYR A 462 18.52 -8.18 -16.52
CA TYR A 462 18.34 -7.12 -17.49
C TYR A 462 17.39 -6.05 -16.93
N ASP A 463 17.90 -4.84 -16.75
CA ASP A 463 17.10 -3.65 -16.46
C ASP A 463 17.49 -2.58 -17.51
N PRO A 464 16.53 -1.86 -18.11
CA PRO A 464 15.09 -1.73 -17.79
C PRO A 464 14.18 -2.88 -18.31
N VAL A 465 13.06 -3.14 -17.62
CA VAL A 465 12.08 -4.19 -18.02
C VAL A 465 11.26 -3.78 -19.24
N GLU A 466 11.11 -2.48 -19.43
CA GLU A 466 10.32 -1.85 -20.48
C GLU A 466 10.86 -2.21 -21.88
N GLU A 467 12.19 -2.32 -22.02
CA GLU A 467 12.82 -2.80 -23.25
C GLU A 467 12.53 -4.29 -23.53
N LEU A 468 12.42 -5.12 -22.49
CA LEU A 468 12.01 -6.52 -22.65
C LEU A 468 10.56 -6.60 -23.16
N CYS A 469 9.69 -5.75 -22.61
CA CYS A 469 8.29 -5.65 -23.05
C CYS A 469 8.21 -5.20 -24.51
N LEU A 470 8.97 -4.17 -24.91
CA LEU A 470 9.04 -3.70 -26.30
C LEU A 470 9.55 -4.77 -27.27
N ALA A 471 10.53 -5.57 -26.85
CA ALA A 471 11.11 -6.61 -27.69
C ALA A 471 10.22 -7.86 -27.86
N ALA A 472 9.32 -8.11 -26.90
CA ALA A 472 8.49 -9.30 -26.85
C ALA A 472 7.23 -9.20 -27.72
N ASP A 473 6.87 -10.33 -28.31
CA ASP A 473 5.64 -10.56 -29.07
C ASP A 473 4.49 -10.98 -28.14
N ALA A 474 4.81 -11.74 -27.08
CA ALA A 474 3.85 -12.18 -26.07
C ALA A 474 4.47 -12.18 -24.66
N LEU A 475 3.62 -11.99 -23.66
CA LEU A 475 3.97 -12.17 -22.24
C LEU A 475 3.33 -13.43 -21.69
N VAL A 476 4.14 -14.31 -21.08
CA VAL A 476 3.70 -15.37 -20.18
C VAL A 476 4.04 -14.94 -18.75
N THR A 477 3.03 -14.80 -17.92
CA THR A 477 3.21 -14.43 -16.51
C THR A 477 2.14 -15.10 -15.65
N ASP A 478 2.17 -14.88 -14.35
CA ASP A 478 1.23 -15.46 -13.40
C ASP A 478 0.46 -14.35 -12.67
N TYR A 479 0.91 -13.97 -11.47
CA TYR A 479 0.28 -12.99 -10.58
C TYR A 479 1.11 -11.70 -10.50
N SER A 480 1.99 -11.48 -11.48
CA SER A 480 2.93 -10.38 -11.50
C SER A 480 2.24 -9.10 -11.94
N SER A 481 2.63 -7.97 -11.36
CA SER A 481 2.11 -6.66 -11.78
C SER A 481 2.55 -6.27 -13.19
N ILE A 482 3.52 -6.97 -13.79
CA ILE A 482 4.00 -6.69 -15.16
C ILE A 482 2.89 -6.85 -16.20
N MET A 483 1.86 -7.68 -15.97
CA MET A 483 0.75 -7.83 -16.91
C MET A 483 -0.01 -6.51 -17.12
N PHE A 484 -0.10 -5.67 -16.09
CA PHE A 484 -0.75 -4.36 -16.20
C PHE A 484 0.08 -3.37 -17.02
N ASP A 485 1.41 -3.40 -16.85
CA ASP A 485 2.31 -2.56 -17.65
C ASP A 485 2.31 -3.01 -19.11
N TYR A 486 2.45 -4.32 -19.36
CA TYR A 486 2.51 -4.90 -20.71
C TYR A 486 1.20 -4.73 -21.49
N ALA A 487 0.06 -4.70 -20.80
CA ALA A 487 -1.25 -4.45 -21.43
C ALA A 487 -1.30 -3.09 -22.16
N ASN A 488 -0.46 -2.11 -21.78
CA ASN A 488 -0.36 -0.84 -22.51
C ASN A 488 0.11 -1.01 -23.97
N LEU A 489 0.90 -2.05 -24.26
CA LEU A 489 1.37 -2.37 -25.62
C LEU A 489 0.29 -3.01 -26.51
N ASP A 490 -0.87 -3.36 -25.96
CA ASP A 490 -1.93 -4.11 -26.64
C ASP A 490 -1.50 -5.46 -27.24
N ARG A 491 -0.50 -6.10 -26.62
CA ARG A 491 0.06 -7.37 -27.09
C ARG A 491 -0.51 -8.55 -26.30
N PRO A 492 -0.51 -9.76 -26.90
CA PRO A 492 -0.95 -10.97 -26.23
C PRO A 492 -0.31 -11.24 -24.86
N ILE A 493 -1.14 -11.62 -23.90
CA ILE A 493 -0.74 -12.04 -22.55
C ILE A 493 -1.36 -13.41 -22.28
N VAL A 494 -0.58 -14.36 -21.79
CA VAL A 494 -1.05 -15.65 -21.31
C VAL A 494 -0.75 -15.76 -19.81
N VAL A 495 -1.78 -16.03 -19.01
CA VAL A 495 -1.64 -16.25 -17.57
C VAL A 495 -1.35 -17.73 -17.32
N TYR A 496 -0.22 -18.04 -16.70
CA TYR A 496 0.13 -19.37 -16.22
C TYR A 496 -0.08 -19.44 -14.70
N ALA A 497 -1.25 -19.94 -14.29
CA ALA A 497 -1.73 -19.93 -12.90
C ALA A 497 -1.83 -21.36 -12.34
N ASP A 498 -0.69 -22.02 -12.17
CA ASP A 498 -0.60 -23.41 -11.71
C ASP A 498 -0.86 -23.60 -10.21
N ASP A 499 -0.85 -22.52 -9.41
CA ASP A 499 -1.09 -22.54 -7.96
C ASP A 499 -2.01 -21.42 -7.45
N TRP A 500 -3.00 -21.03 -8.24
CA TRP A 500 -3.86 -19.87 -7.96
C TRP A 500 -4.51 -19.93 -6.59
N GLU A 501 -5.07 -21.07 -6.21
CA GLU A 501 -5.78 -21.26 -4.96
C GLU A 501 -4.85 -21.06 -3.76
N THR A 502 -3.61 -21.55 -3.86
CA THR A 502 -2.56 -21.36 -2.85
C THR A 502 -2.15 -19.90 -2.78
N TYR A 503 -1.90 -19.26 -3.92
CA TYR A 503 -1.47 -17.87 -3.96
C TYR A 503 -2.53 -16.92 -3.39
N ARG A 504 -3.79 -17.09 -3.82
CA ARG A 504 -4.92 -16.29 -3.34
C ARG A 504 -5.11 -16.39 -1.84
N THR A 505 -5.00 -17.59 -1.28
CA THR A 505 -5.20 -17.85 0.15
C THR A 505 -4.05 -17.28 0.99
N THR A 506 -2.81 -17.48 0.54
CA THR A 506 -1.62 -17.10 1.31
C THR A 506 -1.31 -15.61 1.22
N ARG A 507 -1.41 -15.03 0.01
CA ARG A 507 -0.99 -13.66 -0.26
C ARG A 507 -2.12 -12.65 -0.21
N GLY A 508 -3.35 -13.10 -0.45
CA GLY A 508 -4.52 -12.26 -0.65
C GLY A 508 -4.47 -11.52 -1.99
N VAL A 509 -5.63 -11.36 -2.62
CA VAL A 509 -5.77 -10.61 -3.89
C VAL A 509 -6.91 -9.61 -3.82
N TYR A 510 -6.83 -8.58 -4.65
CA TYR A 510 -7.85 -7.53 -4.76
C TYR A 510 -9.01 -7.88 -5.70
N PHE A 511 -8.77 -8.76 -6.68
CA PHE A 511 -9.78 -9.27 -7.60
C PHE A 511 -9.44 -10.68 -8.05
N ASP A 512 -10.40 -11.39 -8.64
CA ASP A 512 -10.20 -12.75 -9.13
C ASP A 512 -9.58 -12.75 -10.53
N LEU A 513 -8.28 -13.07 -10.61
CA LEU A 513 -7.55 -13.11 -11.88
C LEU A 513 -8.12 -14.17 -12.83
N MET A 514 -8.73 -15.24 -12.31
CA MET A 514 -9.30 -16.30 -13.15
C MET A 514 -10.61 -15.87 -13.81
N THR A 515 -11.21 -14.78 -13.35
CA THR A 515 -12.39 -14.15 -13.98
C THR A 515 -11.98 -12.94 -14.83
N ASP A 516 -11.07 -12.11 -14.33
CA ASP A 516 -10.65 -10.85 -14.94
C ASP A 516 -9.25 -10.96 -15.58
N HIS A 517 -8.98 -12.02 -16.35
CA HIS A 517 -7.67 -12.25 -16.97
C HIS A 517 -7.44 -11.39 -18.23
N PRO A 518 -6.18 -11.03 -18.55
CA PRO A 518 -5.83 -10.22 -19.73
C PRO A 518 -5.67 -11.01 -21.05
N GLY A 519 -5.96 -12.31 -21.07
CA GLY A 519 -5.81 -13.16 -22.27
C GLY A 519 -6.11 -14.62 -21.96
N GLN A 520 -5.45 -15.58 -22.60
CA GLN A 520 -5.69 -17.00 -22.28
C GLN A 520 -5.12 -17.38 -20.91
N VAL A 521 -5.67 -18.42 -20.28
CA VAL A 521 -5.20 -18.94 -18.99
C VAL A 521 -4.83 -20.42 -19.09
N ALA A 522 -3.65 -20.76 -18.61
CA ALA A 522 -3.17 -22.14 -18.45
C ALA A 522 -2.91 -22.44 -16.97
N ARG A 523 -3.32 -23.61 -16.51
CA ARG A 523 -2.97 -24.18 -15.20
C ARG A 523 -1.89 -25.24 -15.29
N THR A 524 -1.67 -25.80 -16.48
CA THR A 524 -0.63 -26.81 -16.74
C THR A 524 0.26 -26.43 -17.92
N GLN A 525 1.48 -26.96 -17.97
CA GLN A 525 2.38 -26.73 -19.11
C GLN A 525 1.81 -27.26 -20.42
N GLU A 526 1.01 -28.35 -20.37
CA GLU A 526 0.34 -28.88 -21.54
C GLU A 526 -0.65 -27.87 -22.13
N GLU A 527 -1.50 -27.29 -21.29
CA GLU A 527 -2.44 -26.23 -21.69
C GLU A 527 -1.70 -25.00 -22.23
N LEU A 528 -0.62 -24.58 -21.57
CA LEU A 528 0.22 -23.48 -22.03
C LEU A 528 0.78 -23.75 -23.43
N THR A 529 1.29 -24.95 -23.65
CA THR A 529 1.87 -25.34 -24.94
C THR A 529 0.80 -25.38 -26.03
N GLU A 530 -0.38 -25.92 -25.74
CA GLU A 530 -1.49 -25.97 -26.70
C GLU A 530 -2.00 -24.58 -27.07
N ILE A 531 -2.07 -23.65 -26.09
CA ILE A 531 -2.44 -22.25 -26.34
C ILE A 531 -1.52 -21.60 -27.38
N PHE A 532 -0.22 -21.87 -27.33
CA PHE A 532 0.72 -21.34 -28.32
C PHE A 532 0.65 -22.08 -29.65
N ARG A 533 0.61 -23.42 -29.65
CA ARG A 533 0.60 -24.23 -30.89
C ARG A 533 -0.67 -24.06 -31.72
N SER A 534 -1.82 -23.90 -31.07
CA SER A 534 -3.10 -23.64 -31.75
C SER A 534 -3.26 -22.19 -32.23
N GLY A 535 -2.41 -21.28 -31.75
CA GLY A 535 -2.55 -19.84 -31.99
C GLY A 535 -3.57 -19.14 -31.08
N ALA A 536 -4.19 -19.84 -30.12
CA ALA A 536 -5.18 -19.29 -29.21
C ALA A 536 -4.66 -18.12 -28.36
N TRP A 537 -3.35 -18.02 -28.12
CA TRP A 537 -2.73 -16.90 -27.41
C TRP A 537 -3.02 -15.53 -28.02
N ARG A 538 -3.34 -15.46 -29.32
CA ARG A 538 -3.64 -14.22 -30.06
C ARG A 538 -5.00 -14.26 -30.78
N ASP A 539 -5.90 -15.15 -30.37
CA ASP A 539 -7.23 -15.25 -30.97
C ASP A 539 -8.17 -14.11 -30.52
N GLU A 540 -9.39 -14.11 -31.05
CA GLU A 540 -10.41 -13.12 -30.72
C GLU A 540 -10.82 -13.15 -29.23
N THR A 541 -10.79 -14.32 -28.60
CA THR A 541 -11.11 -14.48 -27.17
C THR A 541 -10.04 -13.80 -26.31
N ALA A 542 -8.77 -14.04 -26.61
CA ALA A 542 -7.64 -13.37 -25.97
C ALA A 542 -7.67 -11.86 -26.20
N ALA A 543 -8.01 -11.40 -27.41
CA ALA A 543 -8.14 -9.98 -27.73
C ALA A 543 -9.29 -9.29 -26.96
N LYS A 544 -10.45 -9.95 -26.82
CA LYS A 544 -11.58 -9.45 -26.03
C LYS A 544 -11.23 -9.32 -24.55
N ALA A 545 -10.61 -10.36 -23.98
CA ALA A 545 -10.15 -10.36 -22.59
C ALA A 545 -9.14 -9.22 -22.36
N ARG A 546 -8.14 -9.08 -23.24
CA ARG A 546 -7.16 -7.99 -23.20
C ARG A 546 -7.80 -6.62 -23.29
N THR A 547 -8.78 -6.43 -24.18
CA THR A 547 -9.50 -5.15 -24.34
C THR A 547 -10.24 -4.76 -23.05
N ALA A 548 -10.95 -5.70 -22.43
CA ALA A 548 -11.63 -5.46 -21.16
C ALA A 548 -10.64 -5.13 -20.04
N PHE A 549 -9.51 -5.84 -19.99
CA PHE A 549 -8.45 -5.62 -19.01
C PHE A 549 -7.80 -4.23 -19.18
N ARG A 550 -7.46 -3.85 -20.41
CA ARG A 550 -6.89 -2.53 -20.75
C ARG A 550 -7.82 -1.39 -20.34
N ARG A 551 -9.12 -1.49 -20.65
CA ARG A 551 -10.11 -0.48 -20.22
C ARG A 551 -10.16 -0.29 -18.72
N ARG A 552 -9.88 -1.33 -17.93
CA ARG A 552 -9.91 -1.27 -16.47
C ARG A 552 -8.60 -0.80 -15.85
N PHE A 553 -7.45 -1.16 -16.43
CA PHE A 553 -6.15 -1.00 -15.77
C PHE A 553 -5.14 -0.11 -16.51
N CYS A 554 -5.36 0.21 -17.78
CA CYS A 554 -4.55 1.14 -18.56
C CYS A 554 -5.24 2.51 -18.63
N GLU A 555 -5.78 3.00 -17.52
CA GLU A 555 -6.66 4.16 -17.51
C GLU A 555 -5.89 5.47 -17.79
N TYR A 556 -4.70 5.64 -17.22
CA TYR A 556 -3.98 6.93 -17.24
C TYR A 556 -2.68 6.94 -18.07
N ASP A 557 -2.14 5.77 -18.41
CA ASP A 557 -0.90 5.65 -19.20
C ASP A 557 -1.11 6.07 -20.67
N ASP A 558 -0.52 7.19 -21.10
CA ASP A 558 -0.69 7.74 -22.46
C ASP A 558 0.61 8.27 -23.10
N GLY A 559 1.77 8.03 -22.48
CA GLY A 559 3.06 8.57 -22.95
C GLY A 559 3.49 9.88 -22.30
N ARG A 560 2.67 10.45 -21.39
CA ARG A 560 2.92 11.76 -20.77
C ARG A 560 2.84 11.74 -19.23
N ALA A 561 2.88 10.57 -18.61
CA ALA A 561 2.80 10.44 -17.15
C ALA A 561 3.99 11.13 -16.45
N ALA A 562 5.21 10.95 -16.97
CA ALA A 562 6.39 11.62 -16.43
C ALA A 562 6.29 13.15 -16.52
N GLU A 563 5.74 13.67 -17.63
CA GLU A 563 5.55 15.12 -17.83
C GLU A 563 4.58 15.69 -16.80
N ARG A 564 3.42 15.05 -16.61
CA ARG A 564 2.42 15.46 -15.60
C ARG A 564 3.02 15.47 -14.20
N VAL A 565 3.75 14.42 -13.83
CA VAL A 565 4.42 14.33 -12.52
C VAL A 565 5.45 15.44 -12.33
N VAL A 566 6.31 15.70 -13.33
CA VAL A 566 7.33 16.75 -13.24
C VAL A 566 6.70 18.13 -13.10
N ARG A 567 5.73 18.47 -13.94
CA ARG A 567 5.01 19.75 -13.88
C ARG A 567 4.30 19.94 -12.54
N ARG A 568 3.59 18.90 -12.07
CA ARG A 568 2.82 18.98 -10.82
C ARG A 568 3.70 19.09 -9.58
N VAL A 569 4.72 18.23 -9.49
CA VAL A 569 5.49 18.03 -8.25
C VAL A 569 6.71 18.96 -8.18
N PHE A 570 7.41 19.15 -9.29
CA PHE A 570 8.68 19.88 -9.30
C PHE A 570 8.50 21.34 -9.71
N LEU A 571 7.62 21.62 -10.68
CA LEU A 571 7.32 22.99 -11.13
C LEU A 571 6.15 23.64 -10.38
N GLY A 572 5.36 22.86 -9.63
CA GLY A 572 4.24 23.37 -8.84
C GLY A 572 3.04 23.82 -9.67
N GLU A 573 2.94 23.38 -10.93
CA GLU A 573 1.79 23.67 -11.79
C GLU A 573 0.50 23.06 -11.18
N PRO A 574 -0.65 23.74 -11.27
CA PRO A 574 -1.93 23.20 -10.79
C PRO A 574 -2.46 22.11 -11.74
N GLU A 575 -3.37 21.27 -11.24
CA GLU A 575 -3.88 20.09 -11.95
C GLU A 575 -4.56 20.41 -13.28
N ASP A 576 -5.26 21.55 -13.36
CA ASP A 576 -5.98 22.05 -14.53
C ASP A 576 -5.06 22.60 -15.63
N ALA A 577 -3.80 22.90 -15.31
CA ALA A 577 -2.79 23.32 -16.28
C ALA A 577 -2.03 22.14 -16.90
N LEU A 578 -2.17 20.93 -16.34
CA LEU A 578 -1.47 19.75 -16.82
C LEU A 578 -2.06 19.26 -18.16
N PRO A 579 -1.24 18.63 -19.02
CA PRO A 579 -1.77 17.98 -20.20
C PRO A 579 -2.80 16.90 -19.84
N PRO A 580 -3.98 16.88 -20.48
CA PRO A 580 -5.01 15.90 -20.15
C PRO A 580 -4.55 14.49 -20.50
N VAL A 581 -5.12 13.51 -19.80
CA VAL A 581 -4.97 12.09 -20.15
C VAL A 581 -5.74 11.82 -21.43
N LEU A 582 -5.07 11.28 -22.45
CA LEU A 582 -5.73 10.89 -23.70
C LEU A 582 -6.66 9.69 -23.48
N PRO A 583 -7.85 9.62 -24.08
CA PRO A 583 -8.68 8.40 -24.09
C PRO A 583 -7.93 7.20 -24.69
N ILE A 584 -8.26 5.97 -24.27
CA ILE A 584 -7.48 4.78 -24.68
C ILE A 584 -7.55 4.52 -26.19
N GLU A 585 -8.66 4.88 -26.82
CA GLU A 585 -8.94 4.82 -28.25
C GLU A 585 -8.08 5.79 -29.08
N ASP A 586 -7.60 6.87 -28.47
CA ASP A 586 -6.80 7.90 -29.15
C ASP A 586 -5.29 7.66 -29.00
N ARG A 587 -4.90 6.62 -28.25
CA ARG A 587 -3.50 6.27 -27.99
C ARG A 587 -2.98 5.31 -29.05
N THR A 588 -1.74 5.50 -29.48
CA THR A 588 -1.02 4.57 -30.35
C THR A 588 0.11 3.91 -29.57
N PRO A 589 -0.02 2.63 -29.17
CA PRO A 589 1.09 1.89 -28.57
C PRO A 589 2.23 1.69 -29.56
N ALA A 590 3.42 1.38 -29.03
CA ALA A 590 4.58 1.03 -29.83
C ALA A 590 4.27 -0.18 -30.73
N PRO A 591 4.65 -0.14 -32.02
CA PRO A 591 4.33 -1.19 -32.99
C PRO A 591 4.84 -2.54 -32.49
N THR A 592 4.09 -3.60 -32.77
CA THR A 592 4.52 -4.98 -32.50
C THR A 592 5.86 -5.26 -33.18
N PRO A 593 6.65 -6.25 -32.70
CA PRO A 593 7.89 -6.61 -33.38
C PRO A 593 7.70 -6.98 -34.84
N GLU A 594 6.58 -7.64 -35.18
CA GLU A 594 6.20 -7.95 -36.57
C GLU A 594 6.04 -6.66 -37.40
N GLU A 595 5.20 -5.73 -36.95
CA GLU A 595 4.99 -4.42 -37.59
C GLU A 595 6.26 -3.56 -37.65
N ALA A 596 7.14 -3.68 -36.66
CA ALA A 596 8.42 -2.97 -36.62
C ALA A 596 9.45 -3.54 -37.62
N THR A 597 9.20 -4.71 -38.20
CA THR A 597 10.08 -5.35 -39.19
C THR A 597 9.49 -5.40 -40.60
N ALA A 598 8.19 -5.16 -40.75
CA ALA A 598 7.52 -4.91 -42.02
C ALA A 598 7.93 -3.55 -42.59
#